data_AF-A0A1J3GMJ1-F1
#
_entry.id   AF-A0A1J3GMJ1-F1
#
_cell.length_a   1.000
_cell.length_b   1.000
_cell.length_c   1.000
_cell.angle_alpha   90.00
_cell.angle_beta   90.00
_cell.angle_gamma   90.00
#
_symmetry.space_group_name_H-M   'P 1'
#
loop_
_entity.id
_entity.type
_entity.pdbx_description
1 polymer ?
#
loop_
_entity_poly.entity_id
_entity_poly.type
_entity_poly.pdbx_seq_one_letter_code
_entity_poly.pdbx_strand_id
1 'polypeptide(L)'
;TQLAHALGSPIESSEDPISTLANLLSDPNIAAEALDDDVVSALTRVLREGTLQGKRNASQALHQLLKHFQVNDVFKGNDQCRFAVPELIDLLNATDLNNNAFIDVLEVLSLLA
;
A
#
# COMPACT_ATOMS: atom_id res chain seq x y z
N THR A 1 -5.96 10.97 -12.56
CA THR A 1 -7.09 10.04 -12.76
C THR A 1 -6.74 8.76 -13.55
N GLN A 2 -5.46 8.48 -13.83
CA GLN A 2 -5.03 7.31 -14.63
C GLN A 2 -4.55 6.14 -13.77
N LEU A 3 -3.90 6.42 -12.64
CA LEU A 3 -3.38 5.39 -11.73
C LEU A 3 -4.52 4.71 -10.94
N ALA A 4 -5.49 5.48 -10.48
CA ALA A 4 -6.68 4.98 -9.77
C ALA A 4 -7.51 4.00 -10.62
N HIS A 5 -7.70 4.33 -11.91
CA HIS A 5 -8.51 3.52 -12.82
C HIS A 5 -7.87 2.15 -13.09
N ALA A 6 -6.53 2.07 -13.12
CA ALA A 6 -5.82 0.80 -13.23
C ALA A 6 -6.01 -0.12 -12.02
N LEU A 7 -6.39 0.44 -10.85
CA LEU A 7 -6.64 -0.29 -9.60
C LEU A 7 -8.14 -0.60 -9.37
N GLY A 8 -9.04 -0.04 -10.20
CA GLY A 8 -10.49 -0.03 -9.97
C GLY A 8 -11.30 -1.15 -10.65
N SER A 9 -10.74 -1.89 -11.62
CA SER A 9 -11.43 -3.03 -12.27
C SER A 9 -11.51 -4.25 -11.34
N PRO A 10 -12.51 -5.14 -11.52
CA PRO A 10 -12.92 -6.09 -10.49
C PRO A 10 -11.75 -6.97 -10.07
N ILE A 11 -11.78 -7.36 -8.80
CA ILE A 11 -10.75 -7.99 -7.95
C ILE A 11 -10.39 -9.41 -8.43
N GLU A 12 -10.38 -9.65 -9.74
CA GLU A 12 -9.91 -10.87 -10.38
C GLU A 12 -8.71 -10.55 -11.28
N SER A 13 -7.54 -11.03 -10.84
CA SER A 13 -6.51 -11.58 -11.72
C SER A 13 -5.47 -10.65 -12.37
N SER A 14 -4.87 -9.73 -11.62
CA SER A 14 -3.42 -9.54 -11.77
C SER A 14 -2.84 -8.83 -10.53
N GLU A 15 -1.89 -9.49 -9.86
CA GLU A 15 -1.07 -8.91 -8.80
C GLU A 15 0.03 -7.99 -9.38
N ASP A 16 0.25 -8.06 -10.70
CA ASP A 16 1.32 -7.35 -11.43
C ASP A 16 1.12 -5.83 -11.53
N PRO A 17 -0.10 -5.28 -11.69
CA PRO A 17 -0.34 -3.84 -11.63
C PRO A 17 0.07 -3.22 -10.31
N ILE A 18 -0.18 -3.89 -9.18
CA ILE A 18 0.12 -3.33 -7.85
C ILE A 18 1.61 -3.42 -7.56
N SER A 19 2.29 -4.50 -7.96
CA SER A 19 3.76 -4.58 -7.85
C SER A 19 4.45 -3.57 -8.78
N THR A 20 3.92 -3.38 -9.99
CA THR A 20 4.41 -2.35 -10.92
C THR A 20 4.21 -0.95 -10.34
N LEU A 21 3.03 -0.68 -9.78
CA LEU A 21 2.75 0.57 -9.08
C LEU A 21 3.73 0.80 -7.93
N ALA A 22 3.95 -0.20 -7.07
CA ALA A 22 4.90 -0.10 -5.96
C ALA A 22 6.30 0.32 -6.45
N ASN A 23 6.76 -0.23 -7.57
CA ASN A 23 8.04 0.17 -8.15
C ASN A 23 8.02 1.61 -8.69
N LEU A 24 6.94 2.02 -9.36
CA LEU A 24 6.81 3.38 -9.90
C LEU A 24 6.75 4.44 -8.80
N LEU A 25 6.14 4.12 -7.66
CA LEU A 25 6.04 5.02 -6.51
C LEU A 25 7.38 5.31 -5.82
N SER A 26 8.47 4.63 -6.20
CA SER A 26 9.82 5.01 -5.77
C SER A 26 10.31 6.32 -6.42
N ASP A 27 9.67 6.78 -7.49
CA ASP A 27 9.86 8.12 -8.05
C ASP A 27 8.97 9.12 -7.29
N PRO A 28 9.55 10.16 -6.67
CA PRO A 28 8.78 11.11 -5.85
C PRO A 28 7.76 11.94 -6.66
N ASN A 29 7.96 12.15 -7.96
CA ASN A 29 6.99 12.88 -8.79
C ASN A 29 5.76 12.00 -9.06
N ILE A 30 5.97 10.72 -9.37
CA ILE A 30 4.87 9.76 -9.56
C ILE A 30 4.14 9.54 -8.23
N ALA A 31 4.88 9.47 -7.12
CA ALA A 31 4.31 9.33 -5.79
C ALA A 31 3.42 10.53 -5.42
N ALA A 32 3.81 11.76 -5.79
CA ALA A 32 2.99 12.95 -5.58
C ALA A 32 1.70 12.90 -6.40
N GLU A 33 1.77 12.53 -7.67
CA GLU A 33 0.58 12.35 -8.53
C GLU A 33 -0.37 11.29 -7.96
N ALA A 34 0.17 10.19 -7.43
CA ALA A 34 -0.63 9.11 -6.84
C ALA A 34 -1.42 9.55 -5.59
N LEU A 35 -0.89 10.49 -4.79
CA LEU A 35 -1.61 11.02 -3.61
C LEU A 35 -2.84 11.84 -3.96
N ASP A 36 -2.88 12.42 -5.15
CA ASP A 36 -4.03 13.18 -5.64
C ASP A 36 -5.07 12.29 -6.32
N ASP A 37 -4.69 11.06 -6.67
CA ASP A 37 -5.45 10.13 -7.51
C ASP A 37 -6.18 9.01 -6.73
N ASP A 38 -6.49 9.18 -5.44
CA ASP A 38 -7.21 8.19 -4.61
C ASP A 38 -6.52 6.81 -4.51
N VAL A 39 -5.23 6.74 -4.87
CA VAL A 39 -4.43 5.50 -4.84
C VAL A 39 -4.38 4.91 -3.44
N VAL A 40 -4.29 5.75 -2.40
CA VAL A 40 -4.25 5.30 -1.00
C VAL A 40 -5.53 4.56 -0.60
N SER A 41 -6.70 5.02 -1.07
CA SER A 41 -7.97 4.32 -0.83
C SER A 41 -8.01 2.97 -1.54
N ALA A 42 -7.47 2.88 -2.76
CA ALA A 42 -7.37 1.61 -3.47
C ALA A 42 -6.40 0.63 -2.78
N LEU A 43 -5.25 1.11 -2.33
CA LEU A 43 -4.26 0.30 -1.59
C LEU A 43 -4.82 -0.21 -0.25
N THR A 44 -5.52 0.65 0.49
CA THR A 44 -6.16 0.24 1.76
C THR A 44 -7.31 -0.76 1.54
N ARG A 45 -8.05 -0.67 0.43
CA ARG A 45 -9.00 -1.71 0.04
C ARG A 45 -8.30 -3.04 -0.26
N VAL A 46 -7.19 -3.03 -0.98
CA VAL A 46 -6.41 -4.25 -1.27
C VAL A 46 -5.83 -4.84 0.02
N LEU A 47 -5.35 -4.02 0.96
CA LEU A 47 -4.92 -4.49 2.28
C LEU A 47 -6.03 -5.25 3.03
N ARG A 48 -7.29 -4.83 2.87
CA ARG A 48 -8.44 -5.48 3.51
C ARG A 48 -8.87 -6.75 2.78
N GLU A 49 -9.09 -6.65 1.48
CA GLU A 49 -9.86 -7.63 0.70
C GLU A 49 -9.00 -8.46 -0.26
N GLY A 50 -7.73 -8.11 -0.45
CA GLY A 50 -6.83 -8.73 -1.40
C GLY A 50 -6.28 -10.10 -0.97
N THR A 51 -5.68 -10.80 -1.94
CA THR A 51 -4.87 -12.01 -1.69
C THR A 51 -3.66 -11.69 -0.82
N LEU A 52 -3.04 -12.71 -0.21
CA LEU A 52 -1.83 -12.50 0.60
C LEU A 52 -0.72 -11.76 -0.18
N GLN A 53 -0.52 -12.09 -1.46
CA GLN A 53 0.45 -11.42 -2.31
C GLN A 53 0.00 -10.00 -2.71
N GLY A 54 -1.29 -9.79 -2.99
CA GLY A 54 -1.84 -8.45 -3.22
C GLY A 54 -1.67 -7.53 -2.01
N LYS A 55 -1.91 -8.04 -0.79
CA LYS A 55 -1.67 -7.31 0.47
C LYS A 55 -0.19 -6.93 0.63
N ARG A 56 0.76 -7.82 0.30
CA ARG A 56 2.21 -7.51 0.28
C ARG A 56 2.55 -6.40 -0.70
N ASN A 57 2.07 -6.50 -1.94
CA ASN A 57 2.31 -5.47 -2.96
C ASN A 57 1.71 -4.13 -2.53
N ALA A 58 0.53 -4.13 -1.91
CA ALA A 58 -0.09 -2.92 -1.37
C ALA A 58 0.70 -2.31 -0.21
N SER A 59 1.21 -3.15 0.71
CA SER A 59 2.11 -2.71 1.79
C SER A 59 3.38 -2.07 1.21
N GLN A 60 3.99 -2.68 0.20
CA GLN A 60 5.18 -2.13 -0.45
C GLN A 60 4.90 -0.77 -1.13
N ALA A 61 3.74 -0.63 -1.79
CA ALA A 61 3.33 0.64 -2.38
C ALA A 61 3.12 1.74 -1.31
N LEU A 62 2.48 1.40 -0.19
CA LEU A 62 2.32 2.31 0.94
C LEU A 62 3.67 2.69 1.56
N HIS A 63 4.61 1.75 1.64
CA HIS A 63 5.97 2.03 2.09
C HIS A 63 6.62 3.11 1.22
N GLN A 64 6.55 3.00 -0.11
CA GLN A 64 7.12 4.03 -0.99
C GLN A 64 6.49 5.40 -0.76
N LEU A 65 5.16 5.47 -0.63
CA LEU A 65 4.48 6.74 -0.33
C LEU A 65 4.97 7.35 1.00
N LEU A 66 5.07 6.54 2.06
CA LEU A 66 5.48 6.99 3.39
C LEU A 66 6.97 7.36 3.49
N LYS A 67 7.80 6.93 2.54
CA LYS A 67 9.19 7.42 2.42
C LYS A 67 9.28 8.84 1.88
N HIS A 68 8.28 9.27 1.12
CA HIS A 68 8.26 10.57 0.45
C HIS A 68 7.38 11.60 1.17
N PHE A 69 6.35 11.15 1.89
CA PHE A 69 5.32 12.02 2.47
C PHE A 69 5.04 11.68 3.93
N GLN A 70 4.53 12.65 4.68
CA GLN A 70 4.13 12.41 6.07
C GLN A 70 2.88 11.54 6.12
N VAL A 71 2.68 10.80 7.21
CA VAL A 71 1.51 9.94 7.43
C VAL A 71 0.19 10.68 7.19
N ASN A 72 0.10 11.94 7.61
CA ASN A 72 -1.10 12.77 7.46
C ASN A 72 -1.37 13.21 6.00
N ASP A 73 -0.33 13.22 5.15
CA ASP A 73 -0.46 13.52 3.72
C ASP A 73 -0.92 12.28 2.95
N VAL A 74 -0.41 11.10 3.34
CA VAL A 74 -0.78 9.80 2.75
C VAL A 74 -2.20 9.41 3.17
N PHE A 75 -2.47 9.34 4.47
CA PHE A 75 -3.78 9.00 5.01
C PHE A 75 -4.56 10.28 5.29
N LYS A 76 -5.21 10.80 4.24
CA LYS A 76 -6.10 11.97 4.30
C LYS A 76 -7.33 11.63 5.16
N GLY A 77 -7.18 11.71 6.48
CA GLY A 77 -8.20 11.38 7.47
C GLY A 77 -7.79 10.23 8.40
N ASN A 78 -8.19 10.33 9.68
CA ASN A 78 -7.72 9.43 10.75
C ASN A 78 -8.20 7.97 10.58
N ASP A 79 -9.27 7.76 9.81
CA ASP A 79 -9.92 6.45 9.70
C ASP A 79 -9.11 5.47 8.85
N GLN A 80 -8.54 5.91 7.71
CA GLN A 80 -7.78 5.02 6.82
C GLN A 80 -6.50 4.49 7.48
N CYS A 81 -5.77 5.35 8.20
CA CYS A 81 -4.59 4.95 8.97
C CYS A 81 -4.97 3.94 10.06
N ARG A 82 -6.05 4.22 10.81
CA ARG A 82 -6.57 3.32 11.86
C ARG A 82 -6.99 1.96 11.32
N PHE A 83 -7.49 1.89 10.08
CA PHE A 83 -7.82 0.63 9.42
C PHE A 83 -6.60 -0.10 8.87
N ALA A 84 -5.58 0.61 8.38
CA ALA A 84 -4.40 -0.01 7.80
C ALA A 84 -3.58 -0.78 8.85
N VAL A 85 -3.46 -0.25 10.08
CA VAL A 85 -2.61 -0.86 11.13
C VAL A 85 -3.02 -2.30 11.47
N PRO A 86 -4.29 -2.63 11.79
CA PRO A 86 -4.70 -4.02 12.03
C PRO A 86 -4.43 -4.95 10.85
N GLU A 87 -4.74 -4.53 9.62
CA GLU A 87 -4.53 -5.35 8.42
C GLU A 87 -3.04 -5.62 8.16
N LEU A 88 -2.17 -4.65 8.44
CA LEU A 88 -0.71 -4.80 8.34
C LEU A 88 -0.16 -5.74 9.42
N ILE A 89 -0.71 -5.70 10.64
CA ILE A 89 -0.34 -6.66 11.71
C ILE A 89 -0.76 -8.08 11.31
N ASP A 90 -1.95 -8.26 10.78
CA ASP A 90 -2.42 -9.57 10.30
C ASP A 90 -1.57 -10.08 9.13
N LEU A 91 -1.20 -9.20 8.20
CA LEU A 91 -0.29 -9.50 7.09
C LEU A 91 1.10 -9.91 7.60
N LEU A 92 1.63 -9.22 8.61
CA LEU A 92 2.91 -9.53 9.23
C LEU A 92 2.88 -10.93 9.84
N ASN A 93 1.83 -11.25 10.59
CA ASN A 93 1.63 -12.57 11.20
C ASN A 93 1.48 -13.69 10.17
N ALA A 94 0.93 -13.38 8.99
CA ALA A 94 0.76 -14.33 7.89
C ALA A 94 2.00 -14.42 6.96
N THR A 95 3.06 -13.66 7.22
CA THR A 95 4.27 -13.60 6.38
C THR A 95 5.43 -14.31 7.06
N ASP A 96 6.08 -15.22 6.32
CA ASP A 96 7.27 -15.94 6.79
C ASP A 96 8.41 -14.96 7.10
N LEU A 97 9.12 -15.15 8.20
CA LEU A 97 10.24 -14.33 8.64
C LEU A 97 11.37 -14.22 7.61
N ASN A 98 11.53 -15.23 6.74
CA ASN A 98 12.54 -15.25 5.69
C ASN A 98 12.06 -14.59 4.39
N ASN A 99 10.81 -14.14 4.33
CA ASN A 99 10.28 -13.40 3.19
C ASN A 99 10.61 -11.91 3.35
N ASN A 100 11.18 -11.29 2.32
CA ASN A 100 11.53 -9.86 2.33
C ASN A 100 10.33 -8.95 2.66
N ALA A 101 9.12 -9.36 2.29
CA ALA A 101 7.91 -8.62 2.62
C ALA A 101 7.68 -8.48 4.13
N PHE A 102 8.27 -9.34 4.97
CA PHE A 102 8.20 -9.21 6.43
C PHE A 102 8.83 -7.90 6.90
N ILE A 103 10.01 -7.55 6.35
CA ILE A 103 10.70 -6.30 6.68
C ILE A 103 9.93 -5.11 6.14
N ASP A 104 9.44 -5.20 4.89
CA ASP A 104 8.65 -4.12 4.29
C ASP A 104 7.42 -3.77 5.15
N VAL A 105 6.70 -4.78 5.66
CA VAL A 105 5.52 -4.56 6.51
C VAL A 105 5.91 -3.96 7.86
N LEU A 106 7.04 -4.36 8.45
CA LEU A 106 7.56 -3.75 9.68
C LEU A 106 7.95 -2.28 9.49
N GLU A 107 8.58 -1.95 8.36
CA GLU A 107 8.97 -0.57 8.04
C GLU A 107 7.73 0.32 7.89
N VAL A 108 6.69 -0.16 7.21
CA VAL A 108 5.40 0.55 7.13
C VAL A 108 4.82 0.75 8.54
N LEU A 109 4.69 -0.30 9.34
CA LEU A 109 4.15 -0.19 10.71
C LEU A 109 4.95 0.79 11.57
N SER A 110 6.27 0.83 11.40
CA SER A 110 7.16 1.77 12.13
C SER A 110 6.94 3.22 11.72
N LEU A 111 6.59 3.46 10.44
CA LEU A 111 6.28 4.79 9.92
C LEU A 111 4.90 5.29 10.36
N LEU A 112 3.99 4.41 10.77
CA LEU A 112 2.63 4.74 11.24
C LEU A 112 2.54 4.97 12.76
N ALA A 113 3.62 4.69 13.50
CA ALA A 113 3.66 4.73 14.97
C ALA A 113 3.92 6.13 15.55
#